data_AF-A0A397BJY4-F1
#
_entry.id   AF-A0A397BJY4-F1
#
_cell.length_a   1.000
_cell.length_b   1.000
_cell.length_c   1.000
_cell.angle_alpha   90.00
_cell.angle_beta   90.00
_cell.angle_gamma   90.00
#
_symmetry.space_group_name_H-M   'P 1'
#
loop_
_entity.id
_entity.type
_entity.pdbx_description
1 polymer ?
#
loop_
_entity_poly.entity_id
_entity_poly.type
_entity_poly.pdbx_seq_one_letter_code
_entity_poly.pdbx_strand_id
1 'polypeptide(L)'
;MSALVEAATVVCLREGASTGTWEVLLGQSEVKNWLRSTPEATVLMRYPGEWKFPGGSHDSGDVTLQHTAMRELREEFLGLDPPPLSKLHWVSTRTTLPIQGKRFQMHNFVALAMENAWLMDDELDVRVNRRLEDKRRSFAAALEDRSFWDMAVAAKEVLSPEVRTVQWFPIDSAIELMTPGLMQHVNAFQASEFASYGITSRDPMYQSMKTLAHLSTLSWQDIVQLDTKHQPTSKV
;
A
#
# COMPACT_ATOMS: atom_id res chain seq x y z
N MET A 1 14.38 17.60 17.53
CA MET A 1 14.82 16.77 16.39
C MET A 1 13.74 15.74 16.12
N SER A 2 13.31 15.54 14.87
CA SER A 2 12.31 14.50 14.55
C SER A 2 12.98 13.13 14.54
N ALA A 3 12.37 12.12 15.16
CA ALA A 3 12.82 10.75 15.07
C ALA A 3 12.69 10.26 13.61
N LEU A 4 13.77 9.71 13.07
CA LEU A 4 13.76 9.06 11.76
C LEU A 4 13.24 7.63 11.94
N VAL A 5 12.24 7.25 11.16
CA VAL A 5 11.65 5.91 11.16
C VAL A 5 11.88 5.30 9.79
N GLU A 6 12.53 4.15 9.77
CA GLU A 6 12.71 3.38 8.55
C GLU A 6 11.37 2.72 8.16
N ALA A 7 11.01 2.81 6.89
CA ALA A 7 9.81 2.21 6.34
C ALA A 7 10.11 1.63 4.96
N ALA A 8 9.35 0.61 4.58
CA ALA A 8 9.51 -0.04 3.28
C ALA A 8 8.16 -0.21 2.60
N THR A 9 8.16 -0.06 1.27
CA THR A 9 6.99 -0.26 0.41
C THR A 9 7.38 -1.18 -0.75
N VAL A 10 6.40 -1.91 -1.29
CA VAL A 10 6.59 -2.67 -2.53
C VAL A 10 5.63 -2.19 -3.61
N VAL A 11 6.20 -1.91 -4.79
CA VAL A 11 5.46 -1.58 -6.01
C VAL A 11 5.44 -2.83 -6.88
N CYS A 12 4.27 -3.47 -6.98
CA CYS A 12 4.09 -4.63 -7.83
C CYS A 12 3.80 -4.15 -9.26
N LEU A 13 4.67 -4.52 -10.21
CA LEU A 13 4.58 -4.12 -11.61
C LEU A 13 4.43 -5.32 -12.53
N ARG A 14 3.61 -5.17 -13.57
CA ARG A 14 3.55 -6.07 -14.73
C ARG A 14 3.48 -5.26 -16.01
N GLU A 15 3.90 -5.83 -17.13
CA GLU A 15 3.67 -5.18 -18.42
C GLU A 15 2.19 -5.29 -18.79
N GLY A 16 1.56 -4.16 -19.12
CA GLY A 16 0.19 -4.11 -19.58
C GLY A 16 0.08 -4.72 -20.98
N ALA A 17 -0.64 -5.84 -21.09
CA ALA A 17 -0.77 -6.60 -22.34
C ALA A 17 -1.35 -5.76 -23.51
N SER A 18 -2.17 -4.75 -23.19
CA SER A 18 -2.82 -3.87 -24.18
C SER A 18 -2.12 -2.52 -24.36
N THR A 19 -1.38 -2.04 -23.36
CA THR A 19 -0.75 -0.71 -23.40
C THR A 19 0.72 -0.76 -23.78
N GLY A 20 1.40 -1.88 -23.54
CA GLY A 20 2.86 -1.97 -23.65
C GLY A 20 3.59 -1.10 -22.61
N THR A 21 2.88 -0.60 -21.60
CA THR A 21 3.39 0.22 -20.49
C THR A 21 3.22 -0.52 -19.18
N TRP A 22 3.82 -0.01 -18.10
CA TRP A 22 3.65 -0.61 -16.78
C TRP A 22 2.19 -0.54 -16.31
N GLU A 23 1.70 -1.64 -15.76
CA GLU A 23 0.57 -1.68 -14.85
C GLU A 23 1.08 -1.86 -13.42
N VAL A 24 0.42 -1.20 -12.47
CA VAL A 24 0.75 -1.22 -11.05
C VAL A 24 -0.45 -1.72 -10.23
N LEU A 25 -0.21 -2.64 -9.30
CA LEU A 25 -1.21 -3.08 -8.35
C LEU A 25 -1.25 -2.11 -7.17
N LEU A 26 -2.42 -1.53 -6.92
CA LEU A 26 -2.64 -0.59 -5.81
C LEU A 26 -3.77 -1.09 -4.91
N GLY A 27 -3.67 -0.78 -3.62
CA GLY A 27 -4.74 -0.98 -2.65
C GLY A 27 -5.39 0.35 -2.27
N GLN A 28 -6.71 0.41 -2.28
CA GLN A 28 -7.45 1.54 -1.75
C GLN A 28 -7.60 1.37 -0.24
N SER A 29 -7.18 2.36 0.53
CA SER A 29 -7.38 2.34 1.98
C SER A 29 -8.86 2.48 2.34
N GLU A 30 -9.24 1.95 3.51
CA GLU A 30 -10.47 2.40 4.17
C GLU A 30 -10.33 3.89 4.58
N VAL A 31 -11.45 4.58 4.81
CA VAL A 31 -11.43 5.98 5.26
C VAL A 31 -11.31 6.07 6.78
N LYS A 32 -12.01 5.19 7.51
CA LYS A 32 -12.00 5.13 8.97
C LYS A 32 -10.95 4.15 9.46
N ASN A 33 -10.16 4.58 10.44
CA ASN A 33 -9.28 3.69 11.18
C ASN A 33 -10.08 3.02 12.31
N TRP A 34 -10.59 1.82 12.03
CA TRP A 34 -11.44 1.08 12.98
C TRP A 34 -10.71 0.65 14.24
N LEU A 35 -9.43 0.29 14.11
CA LEU A 35 -8.58 -0.13 15.24
C LEU A 35 -8.39 0.98 16.28
N ARG A 36 -8.25 2.24 15.81
CA ARG A 36 -8.04 3.42 16.66
C ARG A 36 -9.31 4.16 17.04
N SER A 37 -10.43 3.85 16.37
CA SER A 37 -11.72 4.44 16.69
C SER A 37 -12.33 3.80 17.94
N THR A 38 -13.30 4.48 18.54
CA THR A 38 -14.21 3.92 19.55
C THR A 38 -15.66 4.12 19.07
N PRO A 39 -16.68 3.60 19.77
CA PRO A 39 -18.06 3.90 19.42
C PRO A 39 -18.37 5.41 19.44
N GLU A 40 -17.68 6.18 20.29
CA GLU A 40 -17.92 7.62 20.49
C GLU A 40 -16.98 8.51 19.68
N ALA A 41 -15.85 7.99 19.20
CA ALA A 41 -14.83 8.76 18.51
C ALA A 41 -14.38 8.08 17.21
N THR A 42 -14.50 8.81 16.10
CA THR A 42 -13.98 8.35 14.81
C THR A 42 -12.58 8.89 14.59
N VAL A 43 -11.63 7.97 14.38
CA VAL A 43 -10.27 8.26 13.94
C VAL A 43 -10.16 7.90 12.47
N LEU A 44 -9.68 8.82 11.64
CA LEU A 44 -9.50 8.60 10.21
C LEU A 44 -8.18 7.89 9.91
N MET A 45 -8.14 7.16 8.80
CA MET A 45 -6.90 6.64 8.24
C MET A 45 -5.98 7.78 7.79
N ARG A 46 -4.67 7.51 7.77
CA ARG A 46 -3.72 8.38 7.09
C ARG A 46 -3.96 8.24 5.59
N TYR A 47 -4.16 9.35 4.88
CA TYR A 47 -4.56 9.36 3.47
C TYR A 47 -5.88 8.59 3.25
N PRO A 48 -7.00 9.09 3.80
CA PRO A 48 -8.26 8.35 3.88
C PRO A 48 -8.83 8.05 2.49
N GLY A 49 -9.08 6.76 2.20
CA GLY A 49 -9.68 6.33 0.94
C GLY A 49 -8.78 6.45 -0.30
N GLU A 50 -7.49 6.74 -0.12
CA GLU A 50 -6.53 6.88 -1.22
C GLU A 50 -6.01 5.53 -1.71
N TRP A 51 -5.55 5.50 -2.97
CA TRP A 51 -4.80 4.38 -3.52
C TRP A 51 -3.35 4.45 -3.08
N LYS A 52 -2.79 3.33 -2.61
CA LYS A 52 -1.44 3.24 -2.08
C LYS A 52 -0.75 1.94 -2.47
N PHE A 53 0.58 1.97 -2.35
CA PHE A 53 1.39 0.75 -2.27
C PHE A 53 1.21 0.14 -0.88
N PRO A 54 1.28 -1.20 -0.77
CA PRO A 54 1.46 -1.82 0.52
C PRO A 54 2.83 -1.46 1.09
N GLY A 55 2.87 -1.22 2.39
CA GLY A 55 4.10 -0.86 3.09
C GLY A 55 3.86 -0.19 4.43
N GLY A 56 4.91 -0.21 5.25
CA GLY A 56 4.82 0.22 6.64
C GLY A 56 6.20 0.36 7.27
N SER A 57 6.20 0.46 8.59
CA SER A 57 7.44 0.70 9.36
C SER A 57 8.24 -0.58 9.51
N HIS A 58 9.57 -0.45 9.55
CA HIS A 58 10.45 -1.57 9.89
C HIS A 58 10.15 -2.05 11.31
N ASP A 59 9.84 -3.34 11.45
CA ASP A 59 9.70 -3.99 12.76
C ASP A 59 11.06 -4.56 13.18
N SER A 60 11.34 -4.56 14.49
CA SER A 60 12.45 -5.29 15.10
C SER A 60 12.57 -6.76 14.70
N GLY A 61 11.46 -7.41 14.33
CA GLY A 61 11.45 -8.79 13.81
C GLY A 61 11.87 -8.93 12.33
N ASP A 62 11.89 -7.83 11.56
CA ASP A 62 12.23 -7.86 10.14
C ASP A 62 13.75 -7.84 9.95
N VAL A 63 14.31 -8.89 9.35
CA VAL A 63 15.76 -9.01 9.13
C VAL A 63 16.29 -7.91 8.19
N THR A 64 15.51 -7.51 7.20
CA THR A 64 15.86 -6.44 6.26
C THR A 64 14.63 -5.62 5.88
N LEU A 65 14.82 -4.46 5.24
CA LEU A 65 13.71 -3.65 4.71
C LEU A 65 12.93 -4.35 3.59
N GLN A 66 13.54 -5.29 2.87
CA GLN A 66 12.81 -6.15 1.95
C GLN A 66 11.86 -7.10 2.70
N HIS A 67 12.27 -7.62 3.86
CA HIS A 67 11.37 -8.42 4.72
C HIS A 67 10.18 -7.58 5.20
N THR A 68 10.42 -6.32 5.61
CA THR A 68 9.33 -5.38 5.93
C THR A 68 8.37 -5.21 4.76
N ALA A 69 8.87 -4.88 3.55
CA ALA A 69 8.00 -4.69 2.39
C ALA A 69 7.15 -5.93 2.07
N MET A 70 7.74 -7.13 2.19
CA MET A 70 7.04 -8.39 1.95
C MET A 70 6.07 -8.77 3.06
N ARG A 71 6.36 -8.44 4.33
CA ARG A 71 5.41 -8.62 5.45
C ARG A 71 4.19 -7.73 5.24
N GLU A 72 4.41 -6.44 5.00
CA GLU A 72 3.34 -5.46 4.78
C GLU A 72 2.49 -5.81 3.56
N LEU A 73 3.09 -6.32 2.48
CA LEU A 73 2.35 -6.86 1.33
C LEU A 73 1.39 -8.00 1.73
N ARG A 74 1.85 -8.94 2.56
CA ARG A 74 1.02 -10.07 3.03
C ARG A 74 -0.10 -9.61 3.95
N GLU A 75 0.19 -8.65 4.82
CA GLU A 75 -0.76 -8.12 5.81
C GLU A 75 -1.84 -7.26 5.14
N GLU A 76 -1.47 -6.37 4.22
CA GLU A 76 -2.42 -5.47 3.57
C GLU A 76 -3.19 -6.15 2.43
N PHE A 77 -2.51 -6.91 1.56
CA PHE A 77 -3.13 -7.51 0.36
C PHE A 77 -3.50 -8.98 0.62
N LEU A 78 -4.33 -9.18 1.64
CA LEU A 78 -4.83 -10.48 2.09
C LEU A 78 -5.18 -11.41 0.92
N GLY A 79 -4.41 -12.48 0.71
CA GLY A 79 -4.53 -13.24 -0.55
C GLY A 79 -3.22 -13.50 -1.23
N LEU A 80 -2.27 -12.57 -1.06
CA LEU A 80 -0.92 -12.73 -1.54
C LEU A 80 -0.11 -13.53 -0.53
N ASP A 81 0.33 -14.71 -0.95
CA ASP A 81 1.38 -15.46 -0.28
C ASP A 81 2.60 -15.55 -1.20
N PRO A 82 3.33 -14.44 -1.36
CA PRO A 82 4.50 -14.42 -2.23
C PRO A 82 5.57 -15.37 -1.65
N PRO A 83 6.24 -16.18 -2.50
CA PRO A 83 7.27 -17.10 -2.04
C PRO A 83 8.37 -16.38 -1.25
N PRO A 84 9.05 -17.06 -0.30
CA PRO A 84 10.15 -16.48 0.46
C PRO A 84 11.28 -15.91 -0.41
N LEU A 85 11.47 -16.45 -1.62
CA LEU A 85 12.49 -16.03 -2.59
C LEU A 85 11.97 -15.00 -3.62
N SER A 86 10.90 -14.27 -3.30
CA SER A 86 10.40 -13.20 -4.18
C SER A 86 11.47 -12.15 -4.40
N LYS A 87 11.71 -11.80 -5.65
CA LYS A 87 12.77 -10.88 -6.02
C LYS A 87 12.27 -9.45 -5.95
N LEU A 88 12.95 -8.64 -5.14
CA LEU A 88 12.68 -7.23 -4.96
C LEU A 88 13.89 -6.39 -5.39
N HIS A 89 13.62 -5.32 -6.13
CA HIS A 89 14.61 -4.36 -6.57
C HIS A 89 14.43 -3.02 -5.87
N TRP A 90 15.47 -2.51 -5.22
CA TRP A 90 15.41 -1.14 -4.70
C TRP A 90 15.40 -0.14 -5.86
N VAL A 91 14.52 0.88 -5.78
CA VAL A 91 14.43 1.91 -6.84
C VAL A 91 14.57 3.33 -6.32
N SER A 92 14.15 3.61 -5.09
CA SER A 92 14.32 4.94 -4.50
C SER A 92 14.07 4.94 -3.00
N THR A 93 14.69 5.89 -2.32
CA THR A 93 14.35 6.26 -0.95
C THR A 93 13.76 7.66 -0.94
N ARG A 94 12.58 7.82 -0.32
CA ARG A 94 11.85 9.08 -0.21
C ARG A 94 11.65 9.41 1.25
N THR A 95 11.82 10.68 1.60
CA THR A 95 11.62 11.13 2.98
C THR A 95 10.36 11.96 3.09
N THR A 96 9.50 11.60 4.04
CA THR A 96 8.26 12.34 4.32
C THR A 96 8.53 13.66 5.05
N LEU A 97 7.54 14.55 5.07
CA LEU A 97 7.58 15.70 5.97
C LEU A 97 7.47 15.23 7.43
N PRO A 98 8.08 15.95 8.40
CA PRO A 98 7.88 15.66 9.81
C PRO A 98 6.41 15.82 10.19
N ILE A 99 5.81 14.77 10.76
CA ILE A 99 4.47 14.79 11.33
C ILE A 99 4.57 14.24 12.75
N GLN A 100 4.06 14.99 13.73
CA GLN A 100 4.07 14.61 15.15
C GLN A 100 5.47 14.19 15.65
N GLY A 101 6.52 14.90 15.22
CA GLY A 101 7.89 14.60 15.63
C GLY A 101 8.52 13.36 14.99
N LYS A 102 7.82 12.68 14.08
CA LYS A 102 8.37 11.56 13.28
C LYS A 102 8.56 11.95 11.83
N ARG A 103 9.62 11.41 11.23
CA ARG A 103 9.91 11.53 9.80
C ARG A 103 10.18 10.13 9.27
N PHE A 104 9.46 9.71 8.24
CA PHE A 104 9.66 8.40 7.64
C PHE A 104 10.65 8.47 6.49
N GLN A 105 11.62 7.57 6.49
CA GLN A 105 12.48 7.25 5.36
C GLN A 105 11.92 6.02 4.67
N MET A 106 11.20 6.24 3.57
CA MET A 106 10.49 5.22 2.82
C MET A 106 11.39 4.66 1.72
N HIS A 107 11.79 3.40 1.85
CA HIS A 107 12.48 2.65 0.81
C HIS A 107 11.45 1.97 -0.08
N ASN A 108 11.51 2.27 -1.36
CA ASN A 108 10.58 1.75 -2.35
C ASN A 108 11.28 0.61 -3.09
N PHE A 109 10.70 -0.58 -2.98
CA PHE A 109 11.12 -1.76 -3.73
C PHE A 109 10.13 -2.03 -4.85
N VAL A 110 10.60 -2.64 -5.94
CA VAL A 110 9.77 -3.10 -7.05
C VAL A 110 9.79 -4.61 -7.08
N ALA A 111 8.61 -5.22 -7.20
CA ALA A 111 8.44 -6.62 -7.58
C ALA A 111 8.00 -6.66 -9.05
N LEU A 112 8.85 -7.17 -9.94
CA LEU A 112 8.54 -7.33 -11.35
C LEU A 112 7.87 -8.68 -11.60
N ALA A 113 6.74 -8.69 -12.30
CA ALA A 113 5.98 -9.91 -12.57
C ALA A 113 6.78 -10.97 -13.37
N MET A 114 7.66 -10.52 -14.28
CA MET A 114 8.54 -11.42 -15.04
C MET A 114 9.56 -12.18 -14.16
N GLU A 115 9.84 -11.70 -12.95
CA GLU A 115 10.73 -12.35 -11.98
C GLU A 115 9.96 -12.97 -10.80
N ASN A 116 8.66 -12.69 -10.72
CA ASN A 116 7.77 -13.06 -9.62
C ASN A 116 6.48 -13.61 -10.21
N ALA A 117 6.47 -14.90 -10.58
CA ALA A 117 5.37 -15.55 -11.30
C ALA A 117 4.00 -15.43 -10.60
N TRP A 118 3.97 -15.23 -9.28
CA TRP A 118 2.74 -15.00 -8.53
C TRP A 118 2.03 -13.70 -8.92
N LEU A 119 2.73 -12.70 -9.48
CA LEU A 119 2.14 -11.46 -10.02
C LEU A 119 1.55 -11.63 -11.42
N MET A 120 1.88 -12.70 -12.13
CA MET A 120 1.38 -13.02 -13.47
C MET A 120 0.03 -13.73 -13.43
N ASP A 121 -0.55 -13.91 -12.25
CA ASP A 121 -1.82 -14.57 -12.07
C ASP A 121 -2.97 -13.60 -12.39
N ASP A 122 -3.72 -13.90 -13.44
CA ASP A 122 -4.82 -13.07 -13.94
C ASP A 122 -5.98 -12.92 -12.94
N GLU A 123 -6.07 -13.81 -11.95
CA GLU A 123 -7.12 -13.79 -10.91
C GLU A 123 -6.60 -13.26 -9.57
N LEU A 124 -5.38 -12.70 -9.53
CA LEU A 124 -4.74 -12.23 -8.31
C LEU A 124 -5.59 -11.19 -7.57
N ASP A 125 -6.01 -10.13 -8.24
CA ASP A 125 -6.81 -9.06 -7.64
C ASP A 125 -8.21 -9.56 -7.27
N VAL A 126 -8.82 -10.41 -8.09
CA VAL A 126 -10.10 -11.07 -7.79
C VAL A 126 -10.03 -11.87 -6.48
N ARG A 127 -8.98 -12.68 -6.29
CA ARG A 127 -8.80 -13.48 -5.07
C ARG A 127 -8.52 -12.62 -3.85
N VAL A 128 -7.68 -11.59 -3.98
CA VAL A 128 -7.39 -10.65 -2.89
C VAL A 128 -8.67 -9.92 -2.49
N ASN A 129 -9.41 -9.38 -3.46
CA ASN A 129 -10.66 -8.66 -3.22
C ASN A 129 -11.73 -9.54 -2.57
N ARG A 130 -11.80 -10.83 -2.92
CA ARG A 130 -12.69 -11.79 -2.25
C ARG A 130 -12.36 -11.91 -0.75
N ARG A 131 -11.08 -12.05 -0.40
CA ARG A 131 -10.65 -12.16 1.01
C ARG A 131 -10.85 -10.85 1.78
N LEU A 132 -10.58 -9.70 1.15
CA LEU A 132 -10.87 -8.39 1.73
C LEU A 132 -12.38 -8.23 1.99
N GLU A 133 -13.22 -8.71 1.09
CA GLU A 133 -14.67 -8.73 1.27
C GLU A 133 -15.12 -9.67 2.40
N ASP A 134 -14.55 -10.88 2.48
CA ASP A 134 -14.82 -11.81 3.59
C ASP A 134 -14.46 -11.19 4.95
N LYS A 135 -13.31 -10.50 5.03
CA LYS A 135 -12.89 -9.78 6.24
C LYS A 135 -13.88 -8.65 6.56
N ARG A 136 -14.31 -7.84 5.59
CA ARG A 136 -15.31 -6.79 5.80
C ARG A 136 -16.66 -7.33 6.26
N ARG A 137 -17.14 -8.45 5.70
CA ARG A 137 -18.39 -9.09 6.14
C ARG A 137 -18.30 -9.58 7.58
N SER A 138 -17.19 -10.23 7.92
CA SER A 138 -16.92 -10.69 9.29
C SER A 138 -16.84 -9.51 10.27
N PHE A 139 -16.19 -8.43 9.86
CA PHE A 139 -16.09 -7.20 10.62
C PHE A 139 -17.45 -6.52 10.81
N ALA A 140 -18.27 -6.44 9.76
CA ALA A 140 -19.61 -5.86 9.82
C ALA A 140 -20.52 -6.61 10.80
N ALA A 141 -20.47 -7.94 10.80
CA ALA A 141 -21.20 -8.77 11.77
C ALA A 141 -20.78 -8.47 13.23
N ALA A 142 -19.48 -8.34 13.48
CA ALA A 142 -18.94 -8.01 14.81
C ALA A 142 -19.22 -6.56 15.24
N LEU A 143 -19.43 -5.64 14.29
CA LEU A 143 -19.90 -4.29 14.59
C LEU A 143 -21.38 -4.28 14.95
N GLU A 144 -22.20 -5.05 14.23
CA GLU A 144 -23.65 -5.14 14.43
C GLU A 144 -23.99 -5.70 15.81
N ASP A 145 -23.32 -6.76 16.24
CA ASP A 145 -23.50 -7.36 17.57
C ASP A 145 -22.66 -6.68 18.68
N ARG A 146 -21.91 -5.63 18.31
CA ARG A 146 -21.00 -4.83 19.15
C ARG A 146 -19.80 -5.59 19.72
N SER A 147 -19.64 -6.89 19.43
CA SER A 147 -18.55 -7.71 19.96
C SER A 147 -17.17 -7.19 19.57
N PHE A 148 -17.05 -6.51 18.41
CA PHE A 148 -15.80 -5.89 17.97
C PHE A 148 -15.20 -4.99 19.04
N TRP A 149 -16.01 -4.21 19.75
CA TRP A 149 -15.51 -3.21 20.70
C TRP A 149 -14.90 -3.83 21.96
N ASP A 150 -15.35 -5.02 22.32
CA ASP A 150 -14.92 -5.76 23.51
C ASP A 150 -13.71 -6.69 23.22
N MET A 151 -13.34 -6.85 21.95
CA MET A 151 -12.18 -7.65 21.55
C MET A 151 -10.86 -7.05 22.07
N ALA A 152 -9.94 -7.95 22.44
CA ALA A 152 -8.53 -7.60 22.67
C ALA A 152 -7.90 -7.00 21.39
N VAL A 153 -6.87 -6.17 21.55
CA VAL A 153 -6.24 -5.44 20.43
C VAL A 153 -5.79 -6.38 19.30
N ALA A 154 -5.10 -7.47 19.61
CA ALA A 154 -4.66 -8.44 18.60
C ALA A 154 -5.81 -9.05 17.79
N ALA A 155 -6.96 -9.30 18.42
CA ALA A 155 -8.15 -9.80 17.72
C ALA A 155 -8.78 -8.70 16.84
N LYS A 156 -8.76 -7.44 17.30
CA LYS A 156 -9.19 -6.29 16.49
C LYS A 156 -8.29 -6.10 15.27
N GLU A 157 -6.97 -6.24 15.38
CA GLU A 157 -6.03 -6.12 14.26
C GLU A 157 -6.35 -7.16 13.16
N VAL A 158 -6.62 -8.40 13.56
CA VAL A 158 -6.99 -9.47 12.63
C VAL A 158 -8.30 -9.13 11.89
N LEU A 159 -9.29 -8.56 12.58
CA LEU A 159 -10.64 -8.33 12.03
C LEU A 159 -10.83 -6.97 11.35
N SER A 160 -10.12 -5.92 11.79
CA SER A 160 -10.32 -4.55 11.32
C SER A 160 -9.86 -4.40 9.86
N PRO A 161 -10.72 -3.92 8.94
CA PRO A 161 -10.32 -3.66 7.56
C PRO A 161 -9.46 -2.40 7.48
N GLU A 162 -8.36 -2.48 6.75
CA GLU A 162 -7.48 -1.34 6.44
C GLU A 162 -7.42 -1.05 4.94
N VAL A 163 -7.49 -2.10 4.12
CA VAL A 163 -7.58 -2.04 2.66
C VAL A 163 -8.97 -2.48 2.24
N ARG A 164 -9.61 -1.66 1.41
CA ARG A 164 -10.92 -1.94 0.86
C ARG A 164 -10.85 -2.84 -0.37
N THR A 165 -9.99 -2.49 -1.31
CA THR A 165 -9.91 -3.22 -2.57
C THR A 165 -8.52 -3.05 -3.15
N VAL A 166 -8.09 -4.01 -3.96
CA VAL A 166 -6.91 -3.88 -4.82
C VAL A 166 -7.34 -3.85 -6.27
N GLN A 167 -6.55 -3.20 -7.12
CA GLN A 167 -6.79 -3.14 -8.56
C GLN A 167 -5.49 -2.87 -9.30
N TRP A 168 -5.36 -3.45 -10.50
CA TRP A 168 -4.33 -3.11 -11.47
C TRP A 168 -4.71 -1.83 -12.22
N PHE A 169 -3.77 -0.89 -12.31
CA PHE A 169 -3.93 0.35 -13.06
C PHE A 169 -2.80 0.50 -14.06
N PRO A 170 -3.07 0.98 -15.29
CA PRO A 170 -2.03 1.60 -16.11
C PRO A 170 -1.31 2.66 -15.29
N ILE A 171 0.03 2.68 -15.36
CA ILE A 171 0.85 3.53 -14.48
C ILE A 171 0.51 5.02 -14.62
N ASP A 172 0.15 5.46 -15.83
CA ASP A 172 -0.25 6.86 -16.08
C ASP A 172 -1.56 7.21 -15.38
N SER A 173 -2.55 6.31 -15.42
CA SER A 173 -3.81 6.48 -14.67
C SER A 173 -3.56 6.50 -13.16
N ALA A 174 -2.66 5.67 -12.66
CA ALA A 174 -2.26 5.70 -11.26
C ALA A 174 -1.57 7.02 -10.85
N ILE A 175 -0.73 7.58 -11.72
CA ILE A 175 -0.11 8.90 -11.53
C ILE A 175 -1.19 9.99 -11.46
N GLU A 176 -2.17 9.97 -12.37
CA GLU A 176 -3.28 10.93 -12.37
C GLU A 176 -4.10 10.85 -11.08
N LEU A 177 -4.47 9.64 -10.63
CA LEU A 177 -5.21 9.42 -9.39
C LEU A 177 -4.50 10.04 -8.17
N MET A 178 -3.16 9.95 -8.12
CA MET A 178 -2.36 10.45 -7.00
C MET A 178 -1.87 11.90 -7.18
N THR A 179 -2.20 12.56 -8.31
CA THR A 179 -1.75 13.93 -8.59
C THR A 179 -2.57 14.95 -7.78
N PRO A 180 -1.92 15.79 -6.95
CA PRO A 180 -2.63 16.79 -6.15
C PRO A 180 -3.42 17.77 -7.01
N GLY A 181 -4.68 18.01 -6.61
CA GLY A 181 -5.55 19.00 -7.25
C GLY A 181 -6.22 18.56 -8.56
N LEU A 182 -5.91 17.37 -9.09
CA LEU A 182 -6.48 16.92 -10.37
C LEU A 182 -7.93 16.42 -10.25
N MET A 183 -8.30 15.82 -9.12
CA MET A 183 -9.66 15.34 -8.86
C MET A 183 -10.05 15.48 -7.39
N GLN A 184 -11.33 15.69 -7.14
CA GLN A 184 -11.89 15.88 -5.78
C GLN A 184 -11.95 14.57 -4.99
N HIS A 185 -12.23 13.45 -5.65
CA HIS A 185 -12.32 12.11 -5.07
C HIS A 185 -11.75 11.09 -6.07
N VAL A 186 -11.10 10.02 -5.59
CA VAL A 186 -10.56 8.97 -6.48
C VAL A 186 -11.63 8.03 -7.03
N ASN A 187 -12.78 7.92 -6.34
CA ASN A 187 -13.96 7.19 -6.79
C ASN A 187 -15.19 7.52 -5.91
N ALA A 188 -16.33 6.88 -6.23
CA ALA A 188 -17.59 7.06 -5.52
C ALA A 188 -17.52 6.63 -4.04
N PHE A 189 -16.73 5.61 -3.70
CA PHE A 189 -16.56 5.17 -2.31
C PHE A 189 -15.90 6.25 -1.45
N GLN A 190 -14.81 6.85 -1.93
CA GLN A 190 -14.15 7.92 -1.18
C GLN A 190 -15.09 9.13 -1.02
N ALA A 191 -15.85 9.46 -2.08
CA ALA A 191 -16.83 10.55 -2.02
C ALA A 191 -17.92 10.31 -0.96
N SER A 192 -18.50 9.10 -0.91
CA SER A 192 -19.54 8.77 0.07
C SER A 192 -19.01 8.79 1.51
N GLU A 193 -17.83 8.21 1.75
CA GLU A 193 -17.24 8.21 3.10
C GLU A 193 -16.81 9.61 3.54
N PHE A 194 -16.28 10.43 2.63
CA PHE A 194 -15.93 11.82 2.94
C PHE A 194 -17.16 12.61 3.36
N ALA A 195 -18.29 12.43 2.66
CA ALA A 195 -19.55 13.03 3.06
C ALA A 195 -20.00 12.55 4.44
N SER A 196 -19.92 11.25 4.71
CA SER A 196 -20.30 10.65 6.01
C SER A 196 -19.47 11.14 7.19
N TYR A 197 -18.18 11.41 7.00
CA TYR A 197 -17.28 11.87 8.07
C TYR A 197 -16.95 13.36 8.03
N GLY A 198 -17.57 14.14 7.12
CA GLY A 198 -17.33 15.58 7.00
C GLY A 198 -15.93 15.96 6.52
N ILE A 199 -15.29 15.11 5.72
CA ILE A 199 -13.95 15.36 5.15
C ILE A 199 -14.10 16.25 3.91
N THR A 200 -13.49 17.44 3.92
CA THR A 200 -13.67 18.45 2.86
C THR A 200 -12.59 18.41 1.77
N SER A 201 -11.48 17.73 2.02
CA SER A 201 -10.33 17.71 1.10
C SER A 201 -9.57 16.40 1.19
N ARG A 202 -9.06 15.94 0.04
CA ARG A 202 -8.13 14.81 -0.04
C ARG A 202 -6.76 15.16 0.51
N ASP A 203 -6.03 14.13 0.91
CA ASP A 203 -4.59 14.17 1.16
C ASP A 203 -3.92 13.17 0.21
N PRO A 204 -3.59 13.59 -1.03
CA PRO A 204 -3.07 12.68 -2.05
C PRO A 204 -1.68 12.14 -1.71
N MET A 205 -1.42 10.89 -2.12
CA MET A 205 -0.15 10.18 -1.91
C MET A 205 1.00 10.72 -2.77
N TYR A 206 1.42 11.97 -2.56
CA TYR A 206 2.40 12.66 -3.41
C TYR A 206 3.72 11.92 -3.57
N GLN A 207 4.27 11.33 -2.49
CA GLN A 207 5.52 10.58 -2.59
C GLN A 207 5.36 9.31 -3.44
N SER A 208 4.22 8.62 -3.34
CA SER A 208 3.91 7.47 -4.20
C SER A 208 3.76 7.89 -5.66
N MET A 209 3.09 9.02 -5.93
CA MET A 209 3.02 9.60 -7.28
C MET A 209 4.41 9.87 -7.86
N LYS A 210 5.32 10.47 -7.07
CA LYS A 210 6.70 10.73 -7.52
C LYS A 210 7.51 9.45 -7.72
N THR A 211 7.19 8.37 -7.01
CA THR A 211 7.76 7.04 -7.27
C THR A 211 7.23 6.48 -8.59
N LEU A 212 5.92 6.54 -8.84
CA LEU A 212 5.32 6.08 -10.11
C LEU A 212 5.83 6.87 -11.32
N ALA A 213 5.89 8.20 -11.22
CA ALA A 213 6.39 9.06 -12.29
C ALA A 213 7.88 8.81 -12.61
N HIS A 214 8.65 8.28 -11.66
CA HIS A 214 10.02 7.82 -11.94
C HIS A 214 9.97 6.44 -12.62
N LEU A 215 9.19 5.51 -12.10
CA LEU A 215 9.08 4.16 -12.65
C LEU A 215 8.53 4.14 -14.08
N SER A 216 7.63 5.06 -14.43
CA SER A 216 7.07 5.16 -15.79
C SER A 216 8.11 5.52 -16.85
N THR A 217 9.28 6.05 -16.46
CA THR A 217 10.38 6.34 -17.39
C THR A 217 11.40 5.21 -17.50
N LEU A 218 11.26 4.14 -16.72
CA LEU A 218 12.24 3.07 -16.62
C LEU A 218 11.78 1.80 -17.34
N SER A 219 12.69 1.17 -18.06
CA SER A 219 12.54 -0.21 -18.52
C SER A 219 12.78 -1.20 -17.36
N TRP A 220 12.44 -2.47 -17.57
CA TRP A 220 12.76 -3.51 -16.58
C TRP A 220 14.28 -3.66 -16.39
N GLN A 221 15.08 -3.49 -17.45
CA GLN A 221 16.53 -3.52 -17.35
C GLN A 221 17.06 -2.38 -16.48
N ASP A 222 16.49 -1.18 -16.61
CA ASP A 222 16.90 -0.03 -15.80
C ASP A 222 16.63 -0.28 -14.31
N ILE A 223 15.46 -0.87 -13.98
CA ILE A 223 15.09 -1.22 -12.61
C ILE A 223 16.11 -2.20 -12.00
N VAL A 224 16.46 -3.27 -12.72
CA VAL A 224 17.44 -4.26 -12.26
C VAL A 224 18.83 -3.63 -12.09
N GLN A 225 19.23 -2.72 -12.99
CA GLN A 225 20.52 -2.04 -12.92
C GLN A 225 20.62 -1.05 -11.75
N LEU A 226 19.54 -0.32 -11.44
CA LEU A 226 19.51 0.62 -10.31
C LEU A 226 19.76 -0.10 -8.97
N ASP A 227 19.12 -1.24 -8.77
CA ASP A 227 19.28 -2.06 -7.59
C ASP A 227 20.74 -2.54 -7.42
N THR A 228 21.35 -3.02 -8.51
CA THR A 228 22.74 -3.50 -8.52
C THR A 228 23.73 -2.39 -8.13
N LYS A 229 23.47 -1.13 -8.52
CA LYS A 229 24.30 0.02 -8.14
C LYS A 229 24.09 0.47 -6.69
N HIS A 230 22.92 0.19 -6.11
CA HIS A 230 22.57 0.57 -4.74
C HIS A 230 23.03 -0.46 -3.70
N GLN A 231 23.13 -1.74 -4.08
CA GLN A 231 23.74 -2.72 -3.20
C GLN A 231 25.17 -2.27 -2.87
N PRO A 232 25.50 -2.03 -1.59
CA PRO A 232 26.86 -1.68 -1.23
C PRO A 232 27.75 -2.79 -1.76
N THR A 233 28.76 -2.45 -2.56
CA THR A 233 29.80 -3.40 -2.91
C THR A 233 30.32 -3.97 -1.59
N SER A 234 29.93 -5.20 -1.27
CA SER A 234 30.54 -5.94 -0.18
C SER A 234 31.98 -6.11 -0.60
N LYS A 235 32.84 -5.20 -0.12
CA LYS A 235 34.28 -5.43 -0.16
C LYS A 235 34.51 -6.62 0.76
N VAL A 236 34.78 -7.75 0.12
CA VAL A 236 35.47 -8.92 0.70
C VAL A 236 36.76 -8.46 1.34
#